data_AF-A0A372NIT5-F1
#
_entry.id   AF-A0A372NIT5-F1
#
_cell.length_a   1.000
_cell.length_b   1.000
_cell.length_c   1.000
_cell.angle_alpha   90.00
_cell.angle_beta   90.00
_cell.angle_gamma   90.00
#
_symmetry.space_group_name_H-M   'P 1'
#
loop_
_entity.id
_entity.type
_entity.pdbx_description
1 polymer ?
#
loop_
_entity_poly.entity_id
_entity_poly.type
_entity_poly.pdbx_seq_one_letter_code
_entity_poly.pdbx_strand_id
1 'polypeptide(L)'
;MGQNPALLTLRDGYVLEKMAADAPPLTEEWRTLLRRKLLGHRLALEGGIPADLAMIDARVTFRCASGLTDVRTLCLPGTYVPGGAFLPVTTFYGLALLGLREGQSMAFERPEGRRDWVALEKVLYQPASAQPVPEARPRIRLVAGGRFGQAFHAANENGPGEGPGPGAA
;
A
#
# COMPACT_ATOMS: atom_id res chain seq x y z
N MET A 1 11.09 23.66 16.82
CA MET A 1 11.41 22.33 16.22
C MET A 1 10.96 22.37 14.77
N GLY A 2 11.91 22.34 13.84
CA GLY A 2 11.62 22.45 12.40
C GLY A 2 10.71 21.31 11.96
N GLN A 3 9.65 21.63 11.22
CA GLN A 3 8.80 20.62 10.60
C GLN A 3 9.66 19.91 9.55
N ASN A 4 10.07 18.68 9.82
CA ASN A 4 10.77 17.91 8.80
C ASN A 4 9.73 17.59 7.70
N PRO A 5 10.03 17.85 6.42
CA PRO A 5 9.12 17.53 5.33
C PRO A 5 8.79 16.03 5.36
N ALA A 6 7.51 15.68 5.22
CA ALA A 6 7.09 14.29 5.20
C ALA A 6 7.73 13.58 4.00
N LEU A 7 8.23 12.36 4.18
CA LEU A 7 8.77 11.58 3.07
C LEU A 7 7.69 10.60 2.60
N LEU A 8 7.25 10.66 1.35
CA LEU A 8 6.22 9.77 0.83
C LEU A 8 6.78 8.89 -0.28
N THR A 9 6.30 7.66 -0.38
CA THR A 9 6.50 6.88 -1.60
C THR A 9 5.60 7.40 -2.71
N LEU A 10 5.90 7.05 -3.97
CA LEU A 10 5.04 7.39 -5.11
C LEU A 10 3.60 6.89 -4.93
N ARG A 11 3.43 5.68 -4.39
CA ARG A 11 2.11 5.10 -4.11
C ARG A 11 1.37 5.91 -3.05
N ASP A 12 2.04 6.26 -1.95
CA ASP A 12 1.42 7.01 -0.86
C ASP A 12 0.98 8.39 -1.34
N GLY A 13 1.83 9.10 -2.09
CA GLY A 13 1.51 10.40 -2.68
C GLY A 13 0.28 10.33 -3.59
N TYR A 14 0.24 9.36 -4.51
CA TYR A 14 -0.91 9.15 -5.38
C TYR A 14 -2.21 8.88 -4.60
N VAL A 15 -2.15 8.06 -3.56
CA VAL A 15 -3.31 7.78 -2.70
C VAL A 15 -3.80 9.06 -2.01
N LEU A 16 -2.90 9.88 -1.47
CA LEU A 16 -3.27 11.14 -0.82
C LEU A 16 -3.86 12.15 -1.80
N GLU A 17 -3.34 12.25 -3.03
CA GLU A 17 -3.90 13.09 -4.09
C GLU A 17 -5.31 12.63 -4.48
N LYS A 18 -5.50 11.33 -4.65
CA LYS A 18 -6.83 10.75 -4.90
C LYS A 18 -7.80 11.03 -3.77
N MET A 19 -7.36 10.87 -2.52
CA MET A 19 -8.17 11.24 -1.36
C MET A 19 -8.49 12.74 -1.35
N ALA A 20 -7.57 13.63 -1.74
CA ALA A 20 -7.85 15.06 -1.82
C ALA A 20 -8.95 15.40 -2.86
N ALA A 21 -8.97 14.67 -3.98
CA ALA A 21 -9.94 14.86 -5.05
C ALA A 21 -11.31 14.21 -4.75
N ASP A 22 -11.30 13.00 -4.20
CA ASP A 22 -12.48 12.12 -4.11
C ASP A 22 -13.03 12.01 -2.68
N ALA A 23 -12.44 12.69 -1.69
CA ALA A 23 -12.83 12.48 -0.30
C ALA A 23 -14.31 12.83 -0.03
N PRO A 24 -15.02 11.99 0.75
CA PRO A 24 -16.29 12.37 1.35
C PRO A 24 -16.12 13.63 2.23
N PRO A 25 -17.21 14.26 2.72
CA PRO A 25 -17.11 15.41 3.61
C PRO A 25 -16.40 15.04 4.93
N LEU A 26 -15.07 15.18 4.93
CA LEU A 26 -14.19 15.12 6.09
C LEU A 26 -14.08 16.52 6.71
N THR A 27 -13.71 16.59 7.98
CA THR A 27 -13.60 17.86 8.71
C THR A 27 -12.48 18.72 8.14
N GLU A 28 -12.56 20.04 8.32
CA GLU A 28 -11.58 20.98 7.76
C GLU A 28 -10.18 20.78 8.38
N GLU A 29 -10.09 20.36 9.64
CA GLU A 29 -8.81 20.06 10.29
C GLU A 29 -8.13 18.85 9.63
N TRP A 30 -8.91 17.85 9.25
CA TRP A 30 -8.38 16.70 8.53
C TRP A 30 -7.89 17.10 7.13
N ARG A 31 -8.66 17.93 6.42
CA ARG A 31 -8.26 18.47 5.10
C ARG A 31 -7.00 19.33 5.21
N THR A 32 -6.89 20.12 6.27
CA THR A 32 -5.70 20.93 6.57
C THR A 32 -4.47 20.05 6.80
N LEU A 33 -4.62 18.96 7.55
CA LEU A 33 -3.57 17.96 7.76
C LEU A 33 -3.14 17.31 6.42
N LEU A 34 -4.11 16.94 5.57
CA LEU A 34 -3.83 16.36 4.25
C LEU A 34 -3.08 17.33 3.34
N ARG A 35 -3.55 18.58 3.24
CA ARG A 35 -2.87 19.63 2.47
C ARG A 35 -1.45 19.87 2.95
N ARG A 36 -1.23 19.88 4.28
CA ARG A 36 0.10 20.01 4.87
C ARG A 36 1.02 18.86 4.48
N LYS A 37 0.52 17.62 4.43
CA LYS A 37 1.27 16.47 3.92
C LYS A 37 1.60 16.64 2.43
N LEU A 38 0.62 16.98 1.59
CA LEU A 38 0.83 17.12 0.16
C LEU A 38 1.75 18.29 -0.23
N LEU A 39 1.66 19.45 0.41
CA LEU A 39 2.49 20.61 0.09
C LEU A 39 3.95 20.46 0.56
N GLY A 40 4.14 19.77 1.69
CA GLY A 40 5.45 19.67 2.34
C GLY A 40 6.20 18.39 2.06
N HIS A 41 5.69 17.48 1.21
CA HIS A 41 6.33 16.18 1.06
C HIS A 41 7.54 16.20 0.12
N ARG A 42 8.45 15.26 0.38
CA ARG A 42 9.46 14.82 -0.58
C ARG A 42 9.11 13.41 -1.03
N LEU A 43 9.34 13.10 -2.29
CA LEU A 43 9.17 11.74 -2.80
C LEU A 43 10.45 10.93 -2.56
N ALA A 44 10.30 9.72 -2.04
CA ALA A 44 11.39 8.74 -1.96
C ALA A 44 11.67 8.17 -3.36
N LEU A 45 12.46 8.89 -4.16
CA LEU A 45 12.79 8.54 -5.56
C LEU A 45 14.24 8.07 -5.76
N GLU A 46 15.19 8.57 -4.96
CA GLU A 46 16.62 8.32 -5.13
C GLU A 46 17.20 7.58 -3.91
N GLY A 47 17.90 6.47 -4.14
CA GLY A 47 18.54 5.67 -3.08
C GLY A 47 17.67 4.59 -2.43
N GLY A 48 16.39 4.48 -2.82
CA GLY A 48 15.46 3.49 -2.28
C GLY A 48 14.61 4.01 -1.12
N ILE A 49 13.66 3.19 -0.68
CA ILE A 49 12.74 3.55 0.41
C ILE A 49 13.43 3.26 1.75
N PRO A 50 13.60 4.25 2.65
CA PRO A 50 14.23 4.04 3.95
C PRO A 50 13.50 2.98 4.77
N ALA A 51 14.26 2.08 5.43
CA ALA A 51 13.70 0.98 6.24
C ALA A 51 12.86 1.43 7.44
N ASP A 52 13.07 2.66 7.88
CA ASP A 52 12.43 3.29 9.03
C ASP A 52 11.26 4.20 8.65
N LEU A 53 10.77 4.11 7.40
CA LEU A 53 9.68 4.94 6.88
C LEU A 53 8.31 4.30 7.13
N ALA A 54 7.39 5.06 7.73
CA ALA A 54 5.98 4.69 7.76
C ALA A 54 5.33 4.96 6.40
N MET A 55 4.94 3.90 5.71
CA MET A 55 4.22 3.93 4.42
C MET A 55 2.95 3.09 4.48
N ILE A 56 2.10 3.16 3.45
CA ILE A 56 0.91 2.29 3.39
C ILE A 56 1.35 0.82 3.37
N ASP A 57 0.62 -0.02 4.10
CA ASP A 57 0.87 -1.44 4.37
C ASP A 57 2.08 -1.72 5.29
N ALA A 58 2.73 -0.69 5.83
CA ALA A 58 3.74 -0.85 6.88
C ALA A 58 3.09 -1.11 8.24
N ARG A 59 3.70 -1.99 9.04
CA ARG A 59 3.32 -2.25 10.42
C ARG A 59 4.18 -1.40 11.34
N VAL A 60 3.55 -0.57 12.17
CA VAL A 60 4.23 0.44 12.97
C VAL A 60 3.83 0.37 14.43
N THR A 61 4.76 0.74 15.30
CA THR A 61 4.53 1.06 16.71
C THR A 61 4.55 2.56 16.86
N PHE A 62 3.54 3.13 17.50
CA PHE A 62 3.41 4.57 17.67
C PHE A 62 2.86 4.93 19.04
N ARG A 63 3.18 6.14 19.49
CA ARG A 63 2.69 6.69 20.75
C ARG A 63 1.82 7.91 20.51
N CYS A 64 0.66 7.93 21.16
CA CYS A 64 -0.31 9.02 21.10
C CYS A 64 -0.10 10.02 22.23
N ALA A 65 -0.78 11.18 22.13
CA ALA A 65 -0.78 12.20 23.19
C ALA A 65 -1.25 11.71 24.56
N SER A 66 -2.05 10.64 24.63
CA SER A 66 -2.44 9.99 25.90
C SER A 66 -1.29 9.27 26.61
N GLY A 67 -0.13 9.13 25.96
CA GLY A 67 1.01 8.33 26.44
C GLY A 67 0.89 6.84 26.12
N LEU A 68 -0.25 6.39 25.59
CA LEU A 68 -0.43 5.00 25.15
C LEU A 68 0.35 4.72 23.87
N THR A 69 1.02 3.58 23.84
CA THR A 69 1.67 3.01 22.65
C THR A 69 0.78 1.92 22.08
N ASP A 70 0.67 1.87 20.75
CA ASP A 70 -0.11 0.87 20.03
C ASP A 70 0.63 0.40 18.78
N VAL A 71 0.26 -0.79 18.28
CA VAL A 71 0.82 -1.42 17.09
C VAL A 71 -0.27 -1.64 16.06
N ARG A 72 -0.11 -1.03 14.89
CA ARG A 72 -1.08 -1.12 13.79
C ARG A 72 -0.39 -1.15 12.43
N THR A 73 -1.06 -1.71 11.44
CA THR A 73 -0.70 -1.64 10.03
C THR A 73 -1.43 -0.47 9.38
N LEU A 74 -0.68 0.45 8.78
CA LEU A 74 -1.27 1.55 8.00
C LEU A 74 -1.95 0.97 6.76
N CYS A 75 -3.21 1.33 6.51
CA CYS A 75 -3.96 0.74 5.40
C CYS A 75 -4.77 1.77 4.63
N LEU A 76 -5.19 1.35 3.43
CA LEU A 76 -6.07 2.12 2.57
C LEU A 76 -7.48 2.28 3.17
N PRO A 77 -8.26 3.27 2.69
CA PRO A 77 -9.69 3.32 2.95
C PRO A 77 -10.37 1.99 2.55
N GLY A 78 -11.34 1.53 3.35
CA GLY A 78 -12.12 0.32 3.05
C GLY A 78 -11.45 -1.02 3.39
N THR A 79 -10.16 -1.04 3.75
CA THR A 79 -9.45 -2.25 4.23
C THR A 79 -9.59 -2.45 5.75
N TYR A 80 -10.47 -1.67 6.40
CA TYR A 80 -10.68 -1.73 7.84
C TYR A 80 -11.53 -2.93 8.24
N VAL A 81 -11.00 -3.75 9.14
CA VAL A 81 -11.76 -4.78 9.87
C VAL A 81 -11.86 -4.33 11.33
N PRO A 82 -13.07 -4.13 11.89
CA PRO A 82 -13.26 -3.78 13.29
C PRO A 82 -12.53 -4.74 14.24
N GLY A 83 -11.75 -4.21 15.20
CA GLY A 83 -10.91 -5.01 16.11
C GLY A 83 -9.62 -5.54 15.48
N GLY A 84 -9.40 -5.31 14.19
CA GLY A 84 -8.16 -5.66 13.50
C GLY A 84 -7.00 -4.73 13.86
N ALA A 85 -5.78 -5.22 13.66
CA ALA A 85 -4.55 -4.46 13.85
C ALA A 85 -4.30 -3.43 12.72
N PHE A 86 -5.33 -2.78 12.18
CA PHE A 86 -5.26 -1.86 11.05
C PHE A 86 -5.59 -0.42 11.45
N LEU A 87 -4.90 0.54 10.84
CA LEU A 87 -5.11 1.96 11.03
C LEU A 87 -5.26 2.64 9.66
N PRO A 88 -6.50 2.92 9.22
CA PRO A 88 -6.74 3.55 7.93
C PRO A 88 -6.12 4.95 7.84
N VAL A 89 -5.53 5.27 6.68
CA VAL A 89 -4.99 6.61 6.40
C VAL A 89 -6.07 7.71 6.32
N THR A 90 -7.35 7.33 6.33
CA THR A 90 -8.48 8.26 6.49
C THR A 90 -8.67 8.75 7.92
N THR A 91 -8.04 8.11 8.90
CA THR A 91 -8.03 8.60 10.29
C THR A 91 -6.97 9.68 10.47
N PHE A 92 -7.14 10.55 11.48
CA PHE A 92 -6.12 11.55 11.83
C PHE A 92 -4.76 10.91 12.14
N TYR A 93 -4.73 9.85 12.96
CA TYR A 93 -3.50 9.18 13.33
C TYR A 93 -2.84 8.47 12.14
N GLY A 94 -3.62 7.77 11.30
CA GLY A 94 -3.11 7.11 10.11
C GLY A 94 -2.49 8.11 9.12
N LEU A 95 -3.18 9.23 8.86
CA LEU A 95 -2.65 10.30 8.00
C LEU A 95 -1.41 10.97 8.62
N ALA A 96 -1.42 11.26 9.92
CA ALA A 96 -0.30 11.92 10.58
C ALA A 96 0.97 11.05 10.59
N LEU A 97 0.84 9.74 10.79
CA LEU A 97 1.94 8.77 10.76
C LEU A 97 2.54 8.59 9.38
N LEU A 98 1.72 8.67 8.33
CA LEU A 98 2.18 8.42 6.97
C LEU A 98 3.32 9.37 6.57
N GLY A 99 4.45 8.80 6.19
CA GLY A 99 5.66 9.52 5.80
C GLY A 99 6.52 10.06 6.94
N LEU A 100 6.26 9.65 8.18
CA LEU A 100 7.20 9.84 9.29
C LEU A 100 8.29 8.77 9.27
N ARG A 101 9.47 9.13 9.77
CA ARG A 101 10.56 8.19 10.10
C ARG A 101 10.59 7.90 11.60
N GLU A 102 11.18 6.78 12.00
CA GLU A 102 11.34 6.42 13.42
C GLU A 102 11.90 7.60 14.25
N GLY A 103 11.32 7.83 15.42
CA GLY A 103 11.64 8.94 16.31
C GLY A 103 11.00 10.29 15.92
N GLN A 104 10.40 10.41 14.73
CA GLN A 104 9.69 11.62 14.35
C GLN A 104 8.28 11.66 14.95
N SER A 105 7.78 12.87 15.12
CA SER A 105 6.42 13.13 15.59
C SER A 105 5.73 14.19 14.76
N MET A 106 4.40 14.17 14.79
CA MET A 106 3.57 15.15 14.12
C MET A 106 2.42 15.57 15.03
N ALA A 107 2.30 16.88 15.21
CA ALA A 107 1.12 17.49 15.83
C ALA A 107 0.12 17.90 14.74
N PHE A 108 -1.16 17.79 15.07
CA PHE A 108 -2.27 18.12 14.21
C PHE A 108 -3.47 18.63 15.02
N GLU A 109 -4.36 19.34 14.35
CA GLU A 109 -5.60 19.82 14.94
C GLU A 109 -6.71 18.80 14.77
N ARG A 110 -7.64 18.79 15.71
CA ARG A 110 -8.84 17.98 15.77
C ARG A 110 -10.04 18.93 15.83
N PRO A 111 -11.24 18.45 15.48
CA PRO A 111 -12.47 19.21 15.67
C PRO A 111 -12.56 19.79 17.09
N GLU A 112 -13.31 20.88 17.24
CA GLU A 112 -13.52 21.59 18.51
C GLU A 112 -12.24 22.27 19.04
N GLY A 113 -11.27 22.57 18.16
CA GLY A 113 -10.05 23.30 18.52
C GLY A 113 -9.05 22.49 19.35
N ARG A 114 -9.27 21.18 19.48
CA ARG A 114 -8.36 20.29 20.20
C ARG A 114 -7.08 20.09 19.39
N ARG A 115 -5.94 20.05 20.09
CA ARG A 115 -4.65 19.65 19.51
C ARG A 115 -4.26 18.25 19.96
N ASP A 116 -3.65 17.50 19.05
CA ASP A 116 -3.19 16.14 19.29
C ASP A 116 -1.82 15.94 18.64
N TRP A 117 -1.14 14.87 19.00
CA TRP A 117 0.12 14.49 18.38
C TRP A 117 0.31 12.98 18.38
N VAL A 118 1.16 12.53 17.44
CA VAL A 118 1.58 11.14 17.35
C VAL A 118 3.08 11.08 17.08
N ALA A 119 3.77 10.12 17.71
CA ALA A 119 5.17 9.83 17.44
C ALA A 119 5.30 8.41 16.87
N LEU A 120 6.07 8.27 15.80
CA LEU A 120 6.45 6.98 15.26
C LEU A 120 7.62 6.43 16.08
N GLU A 121 7.41 5.33 16.78
CA GLU A 121 8.45 4.72 17.61
C GLU A 121 9.27 3.71 16.80
N LYS A 122 8.58 2.79 16.11
CA LYS A 122 9.22 1.74 15.30
C LYS A 122 8.43 1.36 14.05
N VAL A 123 9.14 1.02 12.98
CA VAL A 123 8.60 0.34 11.79
C VAL A 123 8.97 -1.13 11.91
N LEU A 124 7.99 -1.98 12.22
CA LEU A 124 8.17 -3.41 12.44
C LEU A 124 8.22 -4.21 11.14
N TYR A 125 7.54 -3.71 10.11
CA TYR A 125 7.51 -4.30 8.78
C TYR A 125 7.22 -3.21 7.75
N GLN A 126 7.87 -3.28 6.59
CA GLN A 126 7.53 -2.47 5.43
C GLN A 126 7.52 -3.29 4.14
N PRO A 127 6.57 -3.03 3.22
CA PRO A 127 6.48 -3.77 1.97
C PRO A 127 7.71 -3.58 1.07
N ALA A 128 8.39 -2.43 1.14
CA ALA A 128 9.57 -2.15 0.32
C ALA A 128 10.79 -3.03 0.69
N SER A 129 10.93 -3.45 1.95
CA SER A 129 12.00 -4.37 2.39
C SER A 129 11.67 -5.84 2.15
N ALA A 130 10.39 -6.16 1.96
CA ALA A 130 9.91 -7.52 1.77
C ALA A 130 9.79 -7.91 0.28
N GLN A 131 10.13 -7.01 -0.64
CA GLN A 131 10.18 -7.38 -2.06
C GLN A 131 11.24 -8.47 -2.25
N PRO A 132 10.87 -9.65 -2.77
CA PRO A 132 11.87 -10.61 -3.18
C PRO A 132 12.79 -9.94 -4.19
N VAL A 133 14.09 -10.09 -3.99
CA VAL A 133 15.10 -9.87 -5.04
C VAL A 133 14.54 -10.51 -6.31
N PRO A 134 14.47 -9.83 -7.46
CA PRO A 134 13.90 -10.42 -8.65
C PRO A 134 14.69 -11.69 -8.96
N GLU A 135 14.11 -12.85 -8.66
CA GLU A 135 14.61 -14.12 -9.17
C GLU A 135 14.73 -13.94 -10.68
N ALA A 136 15.93 -14.20 -11.18
CA ALA A 136 16.31 -14.01 -12.56
C ALA A 136 15.14 -14.40 -13.46
N ARG A 137 14.58 -13.42 -14.21
CA ARG A 137 13.49 -13.64 -15.16
C ARG A 137 13.75 -14.97 -15.88
N PRO A 138 12.89 -15.99 -15.76
CA PRO A 138 13.09 -17.20 -16.53
C PRO A 138 13.13 -16.76 -17.99
N ARG A 139 14.22 -17.10 -18.69
CA ARG A 139 14.34 -16.83 -20.12
C ARG A 139 13.27 -17.66 -20.82
N ILE A 140 12.09 -17.07 -21.02
CA ILE A 140 11.07 -17.65 -21.90
C ILE A 140 11.68 -17.65 -23.29
N ARG A 141 12.14 -18.82 -23.72
CA ARG A 141 12.64 -19.03 -25.08
C ARG A 141 11.44 -19.45 -25.92
N LEU A 142 11.04 -18.60 -26.85
CA LEU A 142 10.09 -18.98 -27.89
C LEU A 142 10.71 -20.14 -28.69
N VAL A 143 10.19 -21.35 -28.50
CA VAL A 143 10.51 -22.48 -29.36
C VAL A 143 9.59 -22.36 -30.58
N ALA A 144 10.15 -21.91 -31.69
CA ALA A 144 9.49 -22.00 -33.00
C ALA A 144 9.39 -23.48 -33.39
N GLY A 145 8.35 -24.14 -32.91
CA GLY A 145 8.03 -25.55 -33.17
C GLY A 145 6.56 -25.71 -33.58
N GLY A 146 6.04 -24.79 -34.38
CA GLY A 146 4.72 -24.92 -34.97
C GLY A 146 4.79 -25.83 -36.21
N ARG A 147 4.17 -27.01 -36.13
CA ARG A 147 3.68 -27.72 -37.31
C ARG A 147 2.61 -26.84 -37.96
N PHE A 148 3.02 -25.96 -38.87
CA PHE A 148 2.12 -25.25 -39.76
C PHE A 148 1.45 -26.28 -40.67
N GLY A 149 0.16 -26.54 -40.45
CA GLY A 149 -0.60 -27.40 -41.37
C GLY A 149 -1.88 -28.04 -40.83
N GLN A 150 -2.18 -27.97 -39.54
CA GLN A 150 -3.51 -28.37 -39.06
C GLN A 150 -4.23 -27.18 -38.47
N ALA A 151 -5.30 -26.77 -39.15
CA ALA A 151 -6.27 -25.84 -38.61
C ALA A 151 -6.76 -26.38 -37.27
N PHE A 152 -6.79 -25.52 -36.25
CA PHE A 152 -7.48 -25.83 -35.01
C PHE A 152 -8.94 -26.12 -35.36
N HIS A 153 -9.32 -27.40 -35.28
CA HIS A 153 -10.71 -27.78 -35.40
C HIS A 153 -11.38 -27.38 -34.10
N ALA A 154 -12.25 -26.37 -34.15
CA ALA A 154 -13.11 -26.06 -33.01
C ALA A 154 -13.87 -27.33 -32.63
N ALA A 155 -13.88 -27.67 -31.35
CA ALA A 155 -14.75 -28.72 -30.84
C ALA A 155 -16.18 -28.28 -31.10
N ASN A 156 -16.86 -28.93 -32.05
CA ASN A 156 -18.29 -28.76 -32.22
C ASN A 156 -19.03 -29.59 -31.16
N GLU A 157 -20.25 -29.19 -30.88
CA GLU A 157 -21.11 -29.64 -29.78
C GLU A 157 -21.63 -31.09 -29.86
N ASN A 158 -21.16 -31.87 -30.84
CA ASN A 158 -21.43 -33.30 -30.89
C ASN A 158 -20.22 -34.04 -30.33
N GLY A 159 -20.39 -34.68 -29.18
CA GLY A 159 -19.35 -35.41 -28.45
C GLY A 159 -18.58 -36.43 -29.29
N PRO A 160 -17.48 -36.99 -28.75
CA PRO A 160 -16.54 -37.77 -29.53
C PRO A 160 -17.25 -39.01 -30.10
N GLY A 161 -17.33 -39.08 -31.42
CA GLY A 161 -17.76 -40.28 -32.12
C GLY A 161 -16.85 -41.45 -31.75
N GLU A 162 -17.46 -42.61 -31.53
CA GLU A 162 -16.79 -43.87 -31.20
C GLU A 162 -15.68 -44.18 -32.21
N GLY A 163 -14.43 -44.08 -31.76
CA GLY A 163 -13.29 -44.67 -32.47
C GLY A 163 -13.32 -46.20 -32.31
N PRO A 164 -12.89 -46.97 -33.31
CA PRO A 164 -12.87 -48.41 -33.23
C PRO A 164 -11.82 -48.84 -32.19
N GLY A 165 -12.21 -49.73 -31.28
CA GLY A 165 -11.33 -50.26 -30.24
C GLY A 165 -10.14 -51.04 -30.82
N PRO A 166 -9.00 -51.09 -30.12
CA PRO A 166 -7.84 -51.85 -30.57
C PRO A 166 -8.17 -53.36 -30.55
N GLY A 167 -8.01 -54.01 -31.71
CA GLY A 167 -8.18 -55.46 -31.84
C GLY A 167 -7.20 -56.23 -30.97
N ALA A 168 -7.72 -57.20 -30.22
CA ALA A 168 -6.95 -58.23 -29.57
C ALA A 168 -6.75 -59.42 -30.54
N ALA A 169 -5.48 -59.86 -30.65
CA ALA A 169 -4.94 -61.17 -31.06
C ALA A 169 -3.77 -61.01 -32.05
#